data_AF-A0A7X1GQX3-F1
#
_entry.id   AF-A0A7X1GQX3-F1
#
_cell.length_a   1.000
_cell.length_b   1.000
_cell.length_c   1.000
_cell.angle_alpha   90.00
_cell.angle_beta   90.00
_cell.angle_gamma   90.00
#
_symmetry.space_group_name_H-M   'P 1'
#
loop_
_entity.id
_entity.type
_entity.pdbx_description
1 polymer ?
#
loop_
_entity_poly.entity_id
_entity_poly.type
_entity_poly.pdbx_seq_one_letter_code
_entity_poly.pdbx_strand_id
1 'polypeptide(L)' 'MTVLTQLVKLIAILAAAALLGNWFLSELRAARRNAKPWYAVYLTPPGILVILSAIILPIAVWYFKHP' A
#
# COMPACT_ATOMS: atom_id res chain seq x y z
N MET A 1 -0.95 20.46 -17.78
CA MET A 1 -1.83 19.48 -17.11
C MET A 1 -3.17 20.14 -16.93
N THR A 2 -4.27 19.57 -17.45
CA THR A 2 -5.62 20.15 -17.29
C THR A 2 -6.26 19.65 -15.98
N VAL A 3 -7.19 20.41 -15.41
CA VAL A 3 -7.89 20.04 -14.15
C VAL A 3 -8.50 18.65 -14.23
N LEU A 4 -9.11 18.30 -15.37
CA LEU A 4 -9.66 16.97 -15.62
C LEU A 4 -8.61 15.85 -15.43
N THR A 5 -7.39 16.02 -15.96
CA THR A 5 -6.32 15.02 -15.78
C THR A 5 -5.86 14.88 -14.33
N GLN A 6 -5.92 15.95 -13.52
CA GLN A 6 -5.59 15.89 -12.10
C GLN A 6 -6.65 15.14 -11.31
N LEU A 7 -7.94 15.37 -11.60
CA LEU A 7 -9.05 14.67 -10.96
C LEU A 7 -8.99 13.16 -11.24
N VAL A 8 -8.73 12.76 -12.49
CA VAL A 8 -8.60 11.34 -12.85
C VAL A 8 -7.44 10.70 -12.09
N LYS A 9 -6.28 11.37 -12.00
CA LYS A 9 -5.14 10.87 -11.21
C LYS A 9 -5.48 10.71 -9.73
N LEU A 10 -6.18 11.68 -9.15
CA LEU A 10 -6.59 11.63 -7.75
C LEU A 10 -7.51 10.43 -7.49
N ILE A 11 -8.54 10.25 -8.32
CA ILE A 11 -9.49 9.12 -8.20
C ILE A 11 -8.75 7.79 -8.36
N ALA A 12 -7.84 7.69 -9.33
CA ALA A 12 -7.06 6.48 -9.54
C ALA A 12 -6.19 6.11 -8.32
N ILE A 13 -5.52 7.10 -7.71
CA ILE A 13 -4.70 6.88 -6.51
C ILE A 13 -5.57 6.45 -5.32
N LEU A 14 -6.71 7.11 -5.10
CA LEU A 14 -7.63 6.76 -4.02
C LEU A 14 -8.22 5.35 -4.20
N ALA A 15 -8.60 5.00 -5.42
CA ALA A 15 -9.10 3.67 -5.74
C ALA A 15 -8.03 2.59 -5.50
N ALA A 16 -6.79 2.83 -5.94
CA ALA A 16 -5.68 1.92 -5.71
C ALA A 16 -5.40 1.72 -4.20
N ALA A 17 -5.41 2.80 -3.43
CA ALA A 17 -5.24 2.74 -1.97
C ALA A 17 -6.37 1.96 -1.29
N ALA A 18 -7.62 2.18 -1.69
CA ALA A 18 -8.77 1.46 -1.13
C ALA A 18 -8.74 -0.05 -1.45
N LEU A 19 -8.40 -0.41 -2.69
CA LEU A 19 -8.28 -1.80 -3.13
C LEU A 19 -7.20 -2.54 -2.33
N LEU A 20 -6.01 -1.96 -2.26
CA LEU A 20 -4.86 -2.55 -1.55
C LEU A 20 -5.10 -2.63 -0.05
N GLY A 21 -5.68 -1.57 0.55
CA GLY A 21 -6.04 -1.54 1.97
C GLY A 21 -7.09 -2.59 2.32
N ASN A 22 -8.13 -2.76 1.49
CA ASN A 22 -9.16 -3.79 1.73
C ASN A 22 -8.60 -5.21 1.62
N TRP A 23 -7.68 -5.44 0.66
CA TRP A 23 -7.01 -6.72 0.52
C TRP A 23 -6.12 -7.02 1.73
N PHE A 24 -5.31 -6.07 2.17
CA PHE A 24 -4.51 -6.22 3.40
C PHE A 24 -5.40 -6.49 4.63
N LEU A 25 -6.54 -5.79 4.73
CA LEU A 25 -7.48 -5.98 5.83
C LEU A 25 -8.10 -7.38 5.84
N SER A 26 -8.39 -7.96 4.66
CA SER A 26 -8.87 -9.35 4.56
C SER A 26 -7.83 -10.36 5.07
N GLU A 27 -6.55 -10.14 4.75
CA GLU A 27 -5.45 -10.98 5.24
C GLU A 27 -5.22 -10.79 6.74
N LEU A 28 -5.31 -9.57 7.25
CA LEU A 28 -5.23 -9.30 8.68
C LEU A 28 -6.35 -10.02 9.44
N ARG A 29 -7.57 -10.01 8.92
CA ARG A 29 -8.70 -10.76 9.49
C ARG A 29 -8.48 -12.27 9.40
N ALA A 30 -7.91 -12.79 8.32
CA ALA A 30 -7.58 -14.20 8.17
C ALA A 30 -6.47 -14.63 9.15
N ALA A 31 -5.41 -13.83 9.30
CA ALA A 31 -4.31 -14.09 10.23
C ALA A 31 -4.78 -14.09 11.69
N ARG A 32 -5.64 -13.12 12.08
CA ARG A 32 -6.25 -13.08 13.41
C ARG A 32 -7.09 -14.32 13.71
N ARG A 33 -7.92 -14.76 12.75
CA ARG A 33 -8.72 -15.99 12.91
C ARG A 33 -7.86 -17.23 13.11
N ASN A 34 -6.68 -17.26 12.50
CA ASN A 34 -5.74 -18.38 12.58
C ASN A 34 -4.70 -18.23 13.70
N ALA A 35 -4.86 -17.26 14.62
CA ALA A 35 -3.91 -16.94 15.70
C ALA A 35 -2.45 -16.78 15.22
N LYS A 36 -2.26 -16.33 13.96
CA LYS A 36 -0.93 -16.09 13.40
C LYS A 36 -0.29 -14.87 14.06
N PRO A 37 1.04 -14.82 14.15
CA PRO A 37 1.73 -13.65 14.70
C PRO A 37 1.43 -12.41 13.87
N TRP A 38 1.42 -11.24 14.52
CA TRP A 38 1.04 -9.96 13.92
C TRP A 38 1.83 -9.61 12.65
N TYR A 39 3.11 -10.01 12.59
CA TYR A 39 3.98 -9.73 11.45
C TYR A 39 3.70 -10.62 10.23
N ALA A 40 2.95 -11.72 10.38
CA ALA A 40 2.68 -12.66 9.30
C ALA A 40 1.92 -12.03 8.13
N VAL A 41 1.11 -11.01 8.40
CA VAL A 41 0.35 -10.29 7.37
C VAL A 41 1.27 -9.55 6.41
N TYR A 42 2.43 -9.08 6.88
CA TYR A 42 3.44 -8.42 6.04
C TYR A 42 4.21 -9.38 5.12
N LEU A 43 4.13 -10.68 5.39
CA LEU A 43 4.71 -11.73 4.55
C LEU A 43 3.74 -12.22 3.47
N THR A 44 2.56 -11.61 3.35
CA THR A 44 1.58 -11.90 2.30
C THR A 44 1.79 -10.98 1.10
N PRO A 45 1.33 -11.35 -0.11
CA PRO A 45 1.41 -10.48 -1.29
C PRO A 45 0.90 -9.04 -1.04
N PRO A 46 -0.29 -8.80 -0.45
CA PRO A 46 -0.73 -7.45 -0.16
C PRO A 46 0.13 -6.76 0.91
N GLY A 47 0.61 -7.48 1.92
CA GLY A 47 1.48 -6.93 2.96
C GLY A 47 2.83 -6.44 2.44
N ILE A 48 3.43 -7.17 1.51
CA ILE A 48 4.66 -6.75 0.83
C ILE A 48 4.40 -5.48 0.02
N LEU A 49 3.28 -5.40 -0.71
CA LEU A 49 2.92 -4.19 -1.46
C LEU A 49 2.74 -2.97 -0.54
N VAL A 50 2.17 -3.15 0.66
CA VAL A 50 2.11 -2.09 1.68
C VAL A 50 3.51 -1.63 2.09
N ILE A 51 4.43 -2.55 2.37
CA ILE A 51 5.81 -2.20 2.75
C ILE A 51 6.53 -1.46 1.62
N LEU A 52 6.46 -1.99 0.40
CA LEU A 52 7.09 -1.37 -0.78
C LEU A 52 6.56 0.05 -0.99
N SER A 53 5.24 0.25 -0.89
CA SER A 53 4.61 1.53 -1.16
C SER A 53 4.74 2.54 -0.03
N ALA A 54 4.64 2.12 1.23
CA ALA A 54 4.63 3.02 2.39
C ALA A 54 6.03 3.31 2.94
N ILE A 55 7.02 2.44 2.70
CA ILE A 55 8.36 2.58 3.26
C ILE A 55 9.39 2.76 2.14
N ILE A 56 9.46 1.83 1.19
CA ILE A 56 10.52 1.83 0.19
C ILE A 56 10.38 3.01 -0.78
N LEU A 57 9.17 3.28 -1.28
CA LEU A 57 8.95 4.40 -2.21
C LEU A 57 9.35 5.76 -1.61
N PRO A 58 8.92 6.16 -0.40
CA PRO A 58 9.36 7.42 0.21
C PRO A 58 10.87 7.51 0.40
N ILE A 59 11.50 6.41 0.85
CA ILE A 59 12.95 6.37 1.05
C ILE A 59 13.68 6.51 -0.28
N ALA A 60 13.25 5.78 -1.31
CA ALA A 60 13.83 5.87 -2.65
C ALA A 60 13.69 7.29 -3.21
N VAL A 61 12.51 7.90 -3.11
CA VAL A 61 12.28 9.29 -3.54
C VAL A 61 13.17 10.27 -2.79
N TRP A 62 13.34 10.09 -1.47
CA TRP A 62 14.21 10.93 -0.67
C TRP A 62 15.67 10.80 -1.10
N TYR A 63 16.16 9.56 -1.26
CA TYR A 63 17.53 9.25 -1.67
C TYR A 63 17.87 9.80 -3.05
N PHE A 64 17.01 9.57 -4.07
CA PHE A 64 17.24 10.11 -5.41
C PHE A 64 17.18 11.63 -5.47
N LYS A 65 16.48 12.28 -4.52
CA LYS A 65 16.40 13.74 -4.43
C LYS A 65 17.59 14.35 -3.66
N HIS A 66 18.25 13.59 -2.79
CA HIS A 66 19.36 14.04 -1.94
C HIS A 66 20.48 12.98 -1.97
N PRO A 67 21.33 12.98 -3.01
CA PRO A 67 22.47 12.08 -3.07
C PRO A 67 23.53 12.39 -1.99
#